data_AF-X1H033-F1
#
_entry.id   AF-X1H033-F1
#
_cell.length_a   1.000
_cell.length_b   1.000
_cell.length_c   1.000
_cell.angle_alpha   90.00
_cell.angle_beta   90.00
_cell.angle_gamma   90.00
#
_symmetry.space_group_name_H-M   'P 1'
#
loop_
_entity.id
_entity.type
_entity.pdbx_description
1 polymer ?
#
loop_
_entity_poly.entity_id
_entity_poly.type
_entity_poly.pdbx_seq_one_letter_code
_entity_poly.pdbx_strand_id
1 'polypeptide(L)'
;MEGDKGDGEIMKLYYANSDQKNADVVILGLPFDKTSSFIPGSRFGPEFIRLCSENIEDYSPYQDKSLLDLKICDLEDLQFTIKDWQLETQKALSDILDIKKQFIFLG
;
A
#
# COMPACT_ATOMS: atom_id res chain seq x y z
N MET A 1 30.23 10.51 -3.36
CA MET A 1 30.01 9.50 -2.32
C MET A 1 29.61 10.26 -1.08
N GLU A 2 28.31 10.45 -0.89
CA GLU A 2 27.72 10.86 0.38
C GLU A 2 26.43 10.06 0.47
N GLY A 3 26.51 8.97 1.22
CA GLY A 3 25.33 8.21 1.62
C GLY A 3 24.68 8.99 2.74
N ASP A 4 23.58 9.65 2.41
CA ASP A 4 22.71 10.25 3.40
C ASP A 4 21.99 9.12 4.13
N LYS A 5 22.06 9.15 5.46
CA LYS A 5 21.46 8.14 6.33
C LYS A 5 19.97 8.46 6.40
N GLY A 6 19.16 7.68 5.71
CA GLY A 6 17.70 7.80 5.70
C GLY A 6 17.09 7.57 7.07
N ASP A 7 16.55 8.63 7.63
CA ASP A 7 15.46 8.60 8.62
C ASP A 7 14.35 7.72 8.04
N GLY A 8 13.88 6.70 8.78
CA GLY A 8 13.01 5.62 8.28
C GLY A 8 11.95 6.04 7.26
N GLU A 9 12.33 5.99 5.98
CA GLU A 9 11.55 6.53 4.89
C GLU A 9 10.44 5.52 4.58
N ILE A 10 9.19 5.96 4.68
CA ILE A 10 8.04 5.10 4.46
C ILE A 10 8.01 4.75 2.97
N MET A 11 8.20 3.48 2.66
CA MET A 11 8.27 2.99 1.29
C MET A 11 6.88 2.99 0.65
N LYS A 12 6.78 3.50 -0.57
CA LYS A 12 5.59 3.44 -1.45
C LYS A 12 5.89 2.53 -2.63
N LEU A 13 4.83 2.06 -3.29
CA LEU A 13 4.97 1.45 -4.61
C LEU A 13 5.59 2.47 -5.59
N TYR A 14 6.66 2.08 -6.27
CA TYR A 14 7.43 2.99 -7.13
C TYR A 14 6.62 3.57 -8.30
N TYR A 15 5.60 2.85 -8.76
CA TYR A 15 4.68 3.27 -9.81
C TYR A 15 3.49 4.11 -9.30
N ALA A 16 3.39 4.38 -7.99
CA ALA A 16 2.37 5.26 -7.45
C ALA A 16 2.67 6.71 -7.87
N ASN A 17 1.87 7.23 -8.80
CA ASN A 17 2.12 8.49 -9.50
C ASN A 17 1.06 9.58 -9.22
N SER A 18 0.09 9.31 -8.35
CA SER A 18 -1.06 10.18 -8.10
C SER A 18 -1.31 10.39 -6.61
N ASP A 19 -1.89 11.54 -6.28
CA ASP A 19 -2.40 11.80 -4.93
C ASP A 19 -3.76 11.12 -4.71
N GLN A 20 -4.17 11.04 -3.43
CA GLN A 20 -5.44 10.41 -3.05
C GLN A 20 -6.63 11.01 -3.81
N LYS A 21 -6.63 12.32 -4.07
CA LYS A 21 -7.78 13.02 -4.64
C LYS A 21 -7.97 12.68 -6.12
N ASN A 22 -6.89 12.64 -6.88
CA ASN A 22 -6.91 12.44 -8.33
C ASN A 22 -6.75 10.99 -8.76
N ALA A 23 -6.40 10.09 -7.84
CA ALA A 23 -6.25 8.67 -8.14
C ALA A 23 -7.57 7.97 -8.45
N ASP A 24 -7.52 7.08 -9.44
CA ASP A 24 -8.58 6.13 -9.78
C ASP A 24 -8.42 4.82 -8.99
N VAL A 25 -7.18 4.49 -8.62
CA VAL A 25 -6.81 3.33 -7.81
C VAL A 25 -6.09 3.77 -6.54
N VAL A 26 -6.56 3.29 -5.38
CA VAL A 26 -5.97 3.57 -4.08
C VAL A 26 -5.49 2.26 -3.45
N ILE A 27 -4.23 2.22 -3.07
CA ILE A 27 -3.59 1.07 -2.42
C ILE A 27 -3.35 1.43 -0.96
N LEU A 28 -3.74 0.54 -0.04
CA LEU A 28 -3.56 0.72 1.39
C LEU A 28 -3.07 -0.58 2.03
N GLY A 29 -2.01 -0.50 2.83
CA GLY A 29 -1.53 -1.64 3.60
C GLY A 29 -2.23 -1.75 4.96
N LEU A 30 -2.53 -2.99 5.34
CA LEU A 30 -3.16 -3.37 6.59
C LEU A 30 -2.22 -4.36 7.32
N PRO A 31 -1.11 -3.88 7.91
CA PRO A 31 -0.11 -4.73 8.55
C PRO A 31 -0.60 -5.31 9.90
N PHE A 32 -1.57 -6.22 9.85
CA PHE A 32 -2.18 -6.85 11.02
C PHE A 32 -2.03 -8.37 11.00
N ASP A 33 -1.55 -8.92 12.10
CA ASP A 33 -1.23 -10.35 12.23
C ASP A 33 -1.47 -10.90 13.65
N LYS A 34 -2.15 -10.13 14.51
CA LYS A 34 -2.25 -10.46 15.94
C LYS A 34 -3.17 -11.65 16.24
N THR A 35 -3.98 -12.08 15.27
CA THR A 35 -4.88 -13.23 15.40
C THR A 35 -4.29 -14.52 14.83
N SER A 36 -3.16 -14.44 14.11
CA SER A 36 -2.49 -15.61 13.54
C SER A 36 -1.78 -16.41 14.64
N SER A 37 -2.15 -17.69 14.79
CA SER A 37 -1.61 -18.55 15.86
C SER A 37 -0.56 -19.57 15.39
N PHE A 38 -0.50 -19.89 14.09
CA PHE A 38 0.42 -20.90 13.57
C PHE A 38 1.74 -20.30 13.04
N ILE A 39 1.65 -19.45 12.01
CA ILE A 39 2.82 -18.77 11.42
C ILE A 39 2.55 -17.26 11.46
N PRO A 40 3.23 -16.49 12.32
CA PRO A 40 3.18 -15.04 12.29
C PRO A 40 4.08 -14.51 11.17
N GLY A 41 3.73 -13.34 10.63
CA GLY A 41 4.55 -12.57 9.70
C GLY A 41 3.76 -11.73 8.69
N SER A 42 2.45 -11.93 8.54
CA SER A 42 1.66 -11.25 7.48
C SER A 42 1.71 -9.72 7.60
N ARG A 43 1.86 -9.19 8.82
CA ARG A 43 2.06 -7.75 9.05
C ARG A 43 3.23 -7.12 8.29
N PHE A 44 4.21 -7.92 7.85
CA PHE A 44 5.33 -7.43 7.05
C PHE A 44 5.06 -7.52 5.54
N GLY A 45 3.99 -8.19 5.12
CA GLY A 45 3.59 -8.40 3.74
C GLY A 45 3.48 -7.10 2.93
N PRO A 46 2.76 -6.07 3.41
CA PRO A 46 2.66 -4.80 2.70
C PRO A 46 4.02 -4.16 2.39
N GLU A 47 4.91 -4.10 3.39
CA GLU A 47 6.27 -3.57 3.22
C GLU A 47 7.08 -4.39 2.21
N PHE A 48 7.05 -5.73 2.31
CA PHE A 48 7.76 -6.60 1.38
C PHE A 48 7.22 -6.52 -0.05
N ILE A 49 5.90 -6.37 -0.23
CA ILE A 49 5.31 -6.16 -1.57
C ILE A 49 5.86 -4.88 -2.19
N ARG A 50 5.96 -3.80 -1.42
CA ARG A 50 6.52 -2.52 -1.90
C ARG A 50 7.99 -2.66 -2.25
N LEU A 51 8.78 -3.28 -1.38
CA LEU A 51 10.21 -3.53 -1.63
C LEU A 51 10.44 -4.40 -2.87
N CYS A 52 9.69 -5.49 -3.02
CA CYS A 52 9.83 -6.37 -4.17
C CYS A 52 9.32 -5.74 -5.47
N SER A 53 8.39 -4.78 -5.40
CA SER A 53 7.85 -4.12 -6.59
C SER A 53 8.92 -3.42 -7.42
N GLU A 54 9.97 -2.88 -6.81
CA GLU A 54 11.12 -2.25 -7.48
C GLU A 54 11.85 -3.17 -8.48
N ASN A 55 11.69 -4.49 -8.35
CA ASN A 55 12.31 -5.47 -9.25
C ASN A 55 11.37 -5.97 -10.35
N ILE A 56 10.15 -5.44 -10.42
CA ILE A 56 9.15 -5.79 -11.43
C ILE A 56 8.97 -4.59 -12.35
N GLU A 57 8.87 -4.84 -13.65
CA GLU A 57 8.63 -3.79 -14.66
C GLU A 57 7.19 -3.27 -14.59
N ASP A 58 6.99 -1.97 -14.86
CA ASP A 58 5.65 -1.36 -14.86
C ASP A 58 4.83 -1.73 -16.11
N TYR A 59 5.52 -2.11 -17.20
CA TYR A 59 4.91 -2.45 -18.46
C TYR A 59 4.61 -3.95 -18.58
N SER A 60 3.39 -4.28 -19.00
CA SER A 60 2.92 -5.64 -19.26
C SER A 60 2.82 -5.90 -20.77
N PRO A 61 3.71 -6.72 -21.37
CA PRO A 61 3.65 -7.05 -22.79
C PRO A 61 2.39 -7.82 -23.21
N TYR A 62 1.80 -8.58 -22.29
CA TYR A 62 0.59 -9.37 -22.56
C TYR A 62 -0.66 -8.50 -22.70
N GLN A 63 -0.68 -7.35 -22.03
CA GLN A 63 -1.81 -6.41 -22.04
C GLN A 63 -1.53 -5.18 -22.90
N ASP A 64 -0.28 -4.99 -23.31
CA ASP A 64 0.24 -3.80 -23.98
C ASP A 64 -0.11 -2.51 -23.19
N LYS A 65 0.21 -2.50 -21.88
CA LYS A 65 -0.14 -1.44 -20.93
C LYS A 65 0.95 -1.21 -19.91
N SER A 66 1.13 0.04 -19.46
CA SER A 66 1.99 0.41 -18.33
C SER A 66 1.15 0.79 -17.10
N LEU A 67 1.65 0.45 -15.91
CA LEU A 67 1.11 0.96 -14.64
C LEU A 67 1.26 2.48 -14.51
N LEU A 68 2.25 3.08 -15.17
CA LEU A 68 2.49 4.53 -15.15
C LEU A 68 1.43 5.32 -15.92
N ASP A 69 0.65 4.67 -16.79
CA ASP A 69 -0.49 5.27 -17.48
C ASP A 69 -1.75 5.35 -16.59
N LEU A 70 -1.76 4.66 -15.45
CA LEU A 70 -2.86 4.63 -14.49
C LEU A 70 -2.65 5.68 -13.40
N LYS A 71 -3.74 6.20 -12.82
CA LYS A 71 -3.66 7.12 -11.68
C LYS A 71 -3.72 6.33 -10.37
N ILE A 72 -2.54 5.97 -9.85
CA ILE A 72 -2.40 5.13 -8.67
C ILE A 72 -1.88 5.95 -7.49
N CYS A 73 -2.54 5.83 -6.34
CA CYS A 73 -2.09 6.37 -5.06
C CYS A 73 -1.80 5.24 -4.08
N ASP A 74 -0.62 5.24 -3.47
CA ASP A 74 -0.28 4.40 -2.31
C ASP A 74 -0.38 5.26 -1.05
N LEU A 75 -1.32 4.89 -0.17
CA LEU A 75 -1.58 5.54 1.12
C LEU A 75 -0.78 4.95 2.27
N GLU A 76 0.25 4.15 1.97
CA GLU A 76 1.14 3.56 2.95
C GLU A 76 0.37 2.56 3.85
N ASP A 77 0.82 2.37 5.08
CA ASP A 77 0.27 1.40 6.02
C ASP A 77 -0.62 2.06 7.08
N LEU A 78 -1.73 1.39 7.40
CA LEU A 78 -2.55 1.77 8.55
C LEU A 78 -1.87 1.36 9.86
N GLN A 79 -1.78 2.31 10.78
CA GLN A 79 -1.22 2.08 12.12
C GLN A 79 -2.27 1.51 13.07
N PHE A 80 -2.05 0.29 13.57
CA PHE A 80 -3.00 -0.39 14.47
C PHE A 80 -2.62 -0.27 15.95
N THR A 81 -3.56 0.11 16.83
CA THR A 81 -3.31 0.35 18.28
C THR A 81 -3.77 -0.78 19.21
N ILE A 82 -3.98 -1.98 18.69
CA ILE A 82 -4.33 -3.23 19.41
C ILE A 82 -5.82 -3.39 19.77
N LYS A 83 -6.58 -2.31 20.01
CA LYS A 83 -7.92 -2.41 20.63
C LYS A 83 -8.99 -3.04 19.74
N ASP A 84 -9.05 -2.66 18.47
CA ASP A 84 -10.01 -3.20 17.51
C ASP A 84 -9.57 -2.82 16.08
N TRP A 85 -8.97 -3.77 15.37
CA TRP A 85 -8.47 -3.52 14.02
C TRP A 85 -9.61 -3.22 13.04
N GLN A 86 -10.80 -3.80 13.25
CA GLN A 86 -11.95 -3.58 12.36
C GLN A 86 -12.44 -2.14 12.49
N LEU A 87 -12.58 -1.65 13.73
CA LEU A 87 -12.99 -0.27 13.99
C LEU A 87 -11.94 0.74 13.53
N GLU A 88 -10.65 0.43 13.73
CA GLU A 88 -9.54 1.29 13.27
C GLU A 88 -9.51 1.38 11.74
N THR A 89 -9.65 0.26 11.04
CA THR A 89 -9.79 0.24 9.57
C THR A 89 -11.03 1.00 9.12
N GLN A 90 -12.19 0.78 9.76
CA GLN A 90 -13.43 1.47 9.38
C GLN A 90 -13.30 3.00 9.53
N LYS A 91 -12.68 3.47 10.62
CA LYS A 91 -12.46 4.91 10.87
C LYS A 91 -11.48 5.52 9.88
N ALA A 92 -10.38 4.83 9.56
CA ALA A 92 -9.43 5.35 8.59
C ALA A 92 -10.03 5.42 7.19
N LEU A 93 -10.87 4.43 6.84
CA LEU A 93 -11.51 4.37 5.54
C LEU A 93 -12.72 5.29 5.40
N SER A 94 -13.41 5.68 6.49
CA SER A 94 -14.59 6.53 6.39
C SER A 94 -14.33 7.87 5.70
N ASP A 95 -13.11 8.39 5.83
CA ASP A 95 -12.73 9.70 5.31
C ASP A 95 -12.15 9.61 3.88
N ILE A 96 -11.86 8.38 3.41
CA ILE A 96 -11.11 8.10 2.18
C ILE A 96 -11.98 7.37 1.16
N LEU A 97 -12.96 6.58 1.61
CA LEU A 97 -13.86 5.78 0.78
C LEU A 97 -14.69 6.68 -0.14
N ASP A 98 -14.25 6.77 -1.38
CA ASP A 98 -15.01 7.28 -2.50
C ASP A 98 -15.41 6.10 -3.38
N ILE A 99 -16.72 5.89 -3.56
CA ILE A 99 -17.29 4.76 -4.33
C ILE A 99 -16.82 4.77 -5.79
N LYS A 100 -16.32 5.90 -6.30
CA LYS A 100 -15.79 6.02 -7.66
C LYS A 100 -14.38 5.45 -7.83
N LYS A 101 -13.65 5.20 -6.73
CA LYS A 101 -12.26 4.74 -6.74
C LYS A 101 -12.18 3.24 -6.48
N GLN A 102 -11.24 2.59 -7.11
CA GLN A 102 -10.94 1.19 -6.84
C GLN A 102 -9.92 1.09 -5.70
N PHE A 103 -10.25 0.33 -4.65
CA PHE A 103 -9.37 0.08 -3.53
C PHE A 103 -8.70 -1.29 -3.63
N ILE A 104 -7.40 -1.34 -3.36
CA ILE A 104 -6.62 -2.57 -3.21
C ILE A 104 -5.99 -2.56 -1.82
N PHE A 105 -6.25 -3.61 -1.04
CA PHE A 105 -5.70 -3.75 0.30
C PHE A 105 -4.55 -4.77 0.29
N LEU A 106 -3.42 -4.40 0.89
CA LEU A 106 -2.29 -5.29 1.14
C LEU A 106 -2.36 -5.76 2.59
N GLY A 107 -2.03 -7.03 2.89
CA GLY A 107 -2.06 -7.58 4.25
C GLY A 107 -1.06 -8.70 4.47
#